data_AF-A0A256WG89-F1
#
_entry.id   AF-A0A256WG89-F1
#
_cell.length_a   1.000
_cell.length_b   1.000
_cell.length_c   1.000
_cell.angle_alpha   90.00
_cell.angle_beta   90.00
_cell.angle_gamma   90.00
#
_symmetry.space_group_name_H-M   'P 1'
#
loop_
_entity.id
_entity.type
_entity.pdbx_description
1 polymer ?
#
loop_
_entity_poly.entity_id
_entity_poly.type
_entity_poly.pdbx_seq_one_letter_code
_entity_poly.pdbx_strand_id
1 'polypeptide(L)'
;MKKVIYTVLFIFTMTSISAQAQTSFDEDMTALHGQIFKTCALIKSKIGHDDSKTLKSLAELKTQIAKLENEYVKNPPKEYAKDPMFASYFYQLKDVVDILSERVKRSDYKSATMNCSGFCKTFNKMHIINGTLDLTDVMFMWYSQISMTNFMINAGNTKGATMNVKKIPAIYRMVIDQKNKKNCDEFNKQFESLDKTYQLWITAVKTNNFEEAKKQAKVFGAAFPMVFKNSL
;
A
#
# COMPACT_ATOMS: atom_id res chain seq x y z
N MET A 1 33.29 -25.13 24.79
CA MET A 1 32.50 -23.94 24.37
C MET A 1 31.05 -24.37 24.13
N LYS A 2 30.12 -23.94 24.99
CA LYS A 2 28.68 -24.25 24.88
C LYS A 2 27.99 -23.17 24.05
N LYS A 3 27.25 -23.55 22.99
CA LYS A 3 26.41 -22.64 22.20
C LYS A 3 25.08 -22.43 22.94
N VAL A 4 24.79 -21.19 23.30
CA VAL A 4 23.48 -20.77 23.83
C VAL A 4 22.62 -20.38 22.63
N ILE A 5 21.50 -21.07 22.44
CA ILE A 5 20.46 -20.71 21.47
C ILE A 5 19.45 -19.85 22.22
N TYR A 6 19.34 -18.58 21.85
CA TYR A 6 18.27 -17.70 22.33
C TYR A 6 17.05 -17.87 21.42
N THR A 7 16.06 -18.61 21.88
CA THR A 7 14.70 -18.59 21.32
C THR A 7 14.01 -17.33 21.83
N VAL A 8 13.91 -16.31 20.99
CA VAL A 8 13.08 -15.12 21.29
C VAL A 8 11.63 -15.49 20.98
N LEU A 9 10.86 -15.76 22.03
CA LEU A 9 9.42 -15.96 21.98
C LEU A 9 8.74 -14.58 21.92
N PHE A 10 8.20 -14.20 20.76
CA PHE A 10 7.36 -13.00 20.64
C PHE A 10 5.95 -13.33 21.12
N ILE A 11 5.61 -12.85 22.32
CA ILE A 11 4.22 -12.81 22.80
C ILE A 11 3.68 -11.41 22.48
N PHE A 12 2.75 -11.35 21.52
CA PHE A 12 1.98 -10.14 21.26
C PHE A 12 0.83 -10.06 22.28
N THR A 13 0.97 -9.20 23.27
CA THR A 13 -0.17 -8.72 24.08
C THR A 13 -0.82 -7.58 23.33
N MET A 14 -1.98 -7.82 22.72
CA MET A 14 -2.80 -6.75 22.15
C MET A 14 -3.52 -6.01 23.27
N THR A 15 -3.08 -4.79 23.56
CA THR A 15 -3.85 -3.85 24.36
C THR A 15 -4.87 -3.15 23.47
N SER A 16 -6.14 -3.42 23.76
CA SER A 16 -7.34 -2.86 23.16
C SER A 16 -7.39 -1.33 23.27
N ILE A 17 -7.34 -0.64 22.13
CA ILE A 17 -7.61 0.79 22.00
C ILE A 17 -8.80 0.95 21.05
N SER A 18 -9.92 1.43 21.59
CA SER A 18 -11.05 2.06 20.90
C SER A 18 -11.52 1.40 19.60
N ALA A 19 -12.00 0.14 19.70
CA ALA A 19 -12.48 -0.64 18.58
C ALA A 19 -13.83 -0.12 18.05
N GLN A 20 -13.86 0.43 16.84
CA GLN A 20 -14.82 -0.12 15.87
C GLN A 20 -14.55 -1.62 15.90
N ALA A 21 -15.51 -2.45 16.34
CA ALA A 21 -15.30 -3.89 16.44
C ALA A 21 -14.76 -4.35 15.08
N GLN A 22 -13.46 -4.70 15.04
CA GLN A 22 -12.81 -5.11 13.81
C GLN A 22 -13.57 -6.36 13.39
N THR A 23 -14.26 -6.27 12.26
CA THR A 23 -15.04 -7.41 11.79
C THR A 23 -14.05 -8.50 11.37
N SER A 24 -14.48 -9.77 11.34
CA SER A 24 -13.64 -10.86 10.80
C SER A 24 -13.14 -10.53 9.40
N PHE A 25 -13.94 -9.78 8.63
CA PHE A 25 -13.58 -9.29 7.31
C PHE A 25 -12.39 -8.31 7.34
N ASP A 26 -12.39 -7.33 8.25
CA ASP A 26 -11.31 -6.34 8.31
C ASP A 26 -9.98 -6.99 8.73
N GLU A 27 -10.02 -7.98 9.62
CA GLU A 27 -8.85 -8.80 9.97
C GLU A 27 -8.33 -9.60 8.77
N ASP A 28 -9.22 -10.30 8.06
CA ASP A 28 -8.87 -11.08 6.88
C ASP A 28 -8.30 -10.22 5.74
N MET A 29 -8.89 -9.05 5.51
CA MET A 29 -8.44 -8.12 4.48
C MET A 29 -7.11 -7.46 4.85
N THR A 30 -6.88 -7.17 6.13
CA THR A 30 -5.59 -6.70 6.65
C THR A 30 -4.51 -7.76 6.45
N ALA A 31 -4.80 -9.02 6.76
CA ALA A 31 -3.89 -10.14 6.53
C ALA A 31 -3.56 -10.33 5.04
N LEU A 32 -4.57 -10.23 4.15
CA LEU A 32 -4.38 -10.26 2.71
C LEU A 32 -3.48 -9.10 2.25
N HIS A 33 -3.72 -7.87 2.72
CA HIS A 33 -2.92 -6.71 2.36
C HIS A 33 -1.45 -6.88 2.80
N GLY A 34 -1.20 -7.43 3.99
CA GLY A 34 0.13 -7.79 4.46
C GLY A 34 0.84 -8.79 3.54
N GLN A 35 0.14 -9.81 3.05
CA GLN A 35 0.71 -10.80 2.12
C GLN A 35 0.97 -10.21 0.74
N ILE A 36 0.11 -9.31 0.26
CA ILE A 36 0.31 -8.54 -0.97
C ILE A 36 1.57 -7.70 -0.87
N PHE A 37 1.76 -6.99 0.25
CA PHE A 37 2.95 -6.18 0.47
C PHE A 37 4.24 -7.01 0.41
N LYS A 38 4.26 -8.17 1.08
CA LYS A 38 5.39 -9.11 1.05
C LYS A 38 5.67 -9.62 -0.36
N THR A 39 4.64 -10.02 -1.09
CA THR A 39 4.78 -10.53 -2.47
C THR A 39 5.31 -9.45 -3.40
N CYS A 40 4.79 -8.23 -3.30
CA CYS A 40 5.28 -7.10 -4.09
C CYS A 40 6.70 -6.66 -3.70
N ALA A 41 7.14 -6.90 -2.47
CA ALA A 41 8.53 -6.70 -2.07
C ALA A 41 9.47 -7.72 -2.74
N LEU A 42 9.04 -8.99 -2.91
CA LEU A 42 9.79 -9.99 -3.69
C LEU A 42 9.97 -9.54 -5.14
N ILE A 43 8.88 -9.11 -5.79
CA ILE A 43 8.89 -8.60 -7.17
C ILE A 43 9.85 -7.42 -7.34
N LYS A 44 9.91 -6.52 -6.34
CA LYS A 44 10.74 -5.31 -6.37
C LYS A 44 12.20 -5.55 -5.97
N SER A 45 12.54 -6.74 -5.46
CA SER A 45 13.89 -7.03 -5.02
C SER A 45 14.87 -7.03 -6.20
N LYS A 46 15.98 -6.30 -6.05
CA LYS A 46 17.04 -6.17 -7.06
C LYS A 46 18.16 -7.22 -6.93
N ILE A 47 18.19 -7.96 -5.82
CA ILE A 47 19.28 -8.90 -5.50
C ILE A 47 18.68 -10.29 -5.32
N GLY A 48 19.22 -11.28 -6.05
CA GLY A 48 18.86 -12.69 -5.90
C GLY A 48 17.38 -12.96 -6.19
N HIS A 49 16.89 -12.50 -7.34
CA HIS A 49 15.49 -12.70 -7.71
C HIS A 49 15.19 -14.20 -7.81
N ASP A 50 14.21 -14.65 -7.02
CA ASP A 50 13.76 -16.03 -6.98
C ASP A 50 12.35 -16.11 -7.57
N ASP A 51 12.30 -16.46 -8.86
CA ASP A 51 11.03 -16.59 -9.58
C ASP A 51 10.14 -17.66 -9.00
N SER A 52 10.72 -18.78 -8.56
CA SER A 52 9.96 -19.88 -7.96
C SER A 52 9.25 -19.41 -6.69
N LYS A 53 9.98 -18.73 -5.81
CA LYS A 53 9.42 -18.14 -4.58
C LYS A 53 8.38 -17.07 -4.89
N THR A 54 8.63 -16.21 -5.87
CA THR A 54 7.71 -15.13 -6.24
C THR A 54 6.41 -15.70 -6.82
N LEU A 55 6.50 -16.65 -7.74
CA LEU A 55 5.35 -17.33 -8.35
C LEU A 55 4.56 -18.14 -7.32
N LYS A 56 5.24 -18.80 -6.37
CA LYS A 56 4.58 -19.46 -5.24
C LYS A 56 3.79 -18.48 -4.38
N SER A 57 4.40 -17.34 -4.02
CA SER A 57 3.74 -16.29 -3.24
C SER A 57 2.52 -15.72 -3.96
N LEU A 58 2.57 -15.56 -5.29
CA LEU A 58 1.43 -15.16 -6.12
C LEU A 58 0.32 -16.22 -6.16
N ALA A 59 0.67 -17.50 -6.25
CA ALA A 59 -0.32 -18.60 -6.21
C ALA A 59 -1.03 -18.69 -4.84
N GLU A 60 -0.29 -18.50 -3.75
CA GLU A 60 -0.83 -18.41 -2.38
C GLU A 60 -1.81 -17.24 -2.25
N LEU A 61 -1.45 -16.06 -2.78
CA LEU A 61 -2.35 -14.90 -2.83
C LEU A 61 -3.64 -15.22 -3.59
N LYS A 62 -3.55 -15.84 -4.77
CA LYS A 62 -4.73 -16.21 -5.56
C LYS A 62 -5.67 -17.12 -4.77
N THR A 63 -5.10 -18.09 -4.05
CA THR A 63 -5.85 -19.03 -3.20
C THR A 63 -6.53 -18.30 -2.04
N GLN A 64 -5.81 -17.39 -1.37
CA GLN A 64 -6.36 -16.60 -0.27
C GLN A 64 -7.51 -15.70 -0.75
N ILE A 65 -7.34 -15.01 -1.88
CA ILE A 65 -8.40 -14.17 -2.47
C ILE A 65 -9.63 -15.01 -2.80
N ALA A 66 -9.46 -16.20 -3.39
CA ALA A 66 -10.58 -17.09 -3.70
C ALA A 66 -11.30 -17.59 -2.44
N LYS A 67 -10.58 -17.83 -1.34
CA LYS A 67 -11.18 -18.17 -0.04
C LYS A 67 -12.08 -17.02 0.44
N LEU A 68 -11.55 -15.79 0.49
CA LEU A 68 -12.30 -14.62 0.96
C LEU A 68 -13.48 -14.29 0.05
N GLU A 69 -13.33 -14.46 -1.26
CA GLU A 69 -14.44 -14.31 -2.22
C GLU A 69 -15.60 -15.27 -1.88
N ASN A 70 -15.29 -16.55 -1.65
CA ASN A 70 -16.31 -17.54 -1.31
C ASN A 70 -17.01 -17.26 0.02
N GLU A 71 -16.27 -16.71 0.99
CA GLU A 71 -16.75 -16.39 2.32
C GLU A 71 -17.66 -15.15 2.33
N TYR A 72 -17.24 -14.08 1.65
CA TYR A 72 -17.87 -12.77 1.81
C TYR A 72 -18.78 -12.34 0.65
N VAL A 73 -18.64 -12.87 -0.58
CA VAL A 73 -19.46 -12.39 -1.72
C VAL A 73 -20.95 -12.68 -1.53
N LYS A 74 -21.30 -13.82 -0.93
CA LYS A 74 -22.72 -14.19 -0.71
C LYS A 74 -23.33 -13.46 0.48
N ASN A 75 -22.50 -13.15 1.48
CA ASN A 75 -22.89 -12.48 2.72
C ASN A 75 -21.88 -11.35 3.00
N PRO A 76 -21.96 -10.24 2.25
CA PRO A 76 -21.03 -9.13 2.41
C PRO A 76 -21.15 -8.52 3.81
N PRO A 77 -20.07 -7.98 4.38
CA PRO A 77 -20.16 -7.19 5.60
C PRO A 77 -21.11 -6.00 5.40
N LYS A 78 -21.70 -5.51 6.48
CA LYS A 78 -22.81 -4.54 6.45
C LYS A 78 -22.48 -3.29 5.64
N GLU A 79 -21.25 -2.80 5.78
CA GLU A 79 -20.69 -1.63 5.11
C GLU A 79 -20.68 -1.80 3.58
N TYR A 80 -20.53 -3.04 3.11
CA TYR A 80 -20.42 -3.40 1.70
C TYR A 80 -21.71 -3.99 1.11
N ALA A 81 -22.72 -4.27 1.94
CA ALA A 81 -23.92 -5.00 1.53
C ALA A 81 -24.76 -4.30 0.44
N LYS A 82 -24.56 -2.99 0.25
CA LYS A 82 -25.24 -2.19 -0.77
C LYS A 82 -24.36 -1.86 -1.98
N ASP A 83 -23.11 -2.32 -2.00
CA ASP A 83 -22.20 -2.06 -3.11
C ASP A 83 -22.42 -3.09 -4.23
N PRO A 84 -23.00 -2.68 -5.39
CA PRO A 84 -23.23 -3.60 -6.50
C PRO A 84 -21.91 -4.12 -7.11
N MET A 85 -20.78 -3.46 -6.83
CA MET A 85 -19.46 -3.82 -7.31
C MET A 85 -18.69 -4.69 -6.31
N PHE A 86 -19.25 -5.06 -5.15
CA PHE A 86 -18.50 -5.76 -4.11
C PHE A 86 -17.79 -7.03 -4.60
N ALA A 87 -18.52 -7.91 -5.30
CA ALA A 87 -17.95 -9.12 -5.90
C ALA A 87 -16.82 -8.81 -6.90
N SER A 88 -16.91 -7.68 -7.61
CA SER A 88 -15.94 -7.29 -8.62
C SER A 88 -14.56 -6.96 -8.07
N TYR A 89 -14.43 -6.59 -6.80
CA TYR A 89 -13.13 -6.32 -6.19
C TYR A 89 -12.29 -7.59 -6.11
N PHE A 90 -12.90 -8.73 -5.78
CA PHE A 90 -12.20 -10.02 -5.75
C PHE A 90 -11.72 -10.44 -7.15
N TYR A 91 -12.52 -10.20 -8.20
CA TYR A 91 -12.09 -10.42 -9.58
C TYR A 91 -10.90 -9.52 -9.94
N GLN A 92 -10.97 -8.22 -9.63
CA GLN A 92 -9.87 -7.28 -9.87
C GLN A 92 -8.58 -7.69 -9.13
N LEU A 93 -8.66 -8.15 -7.89
CA LEU A 93 -7.50 -8.65 -7.14
C LEU A 93 -6.88 -9.89 -7.82
N LYS A 94 -7.70 -10.84 -8.27
CA LYS A 94 -7.23 -12.03 -9.01
C LYS A 94 -6.59 -11.67 -10.35
N ASP A 95 -7.18 -10.73 -11.09
CA ASP A 95 -6.62 -10.26 -12.36
C ASP A 95 -5.22 -9.64 -12.16
N VAL A 96 -5.04 -8.88 -11.07
CA VAL A 96 -3.71 -8.34 -10.73
C VAL A 96 -2.71 -9.48 -10.46
N VAL A 97 -3.11 -10.54 -9.72
CA VAL A 97 -2.23 -11.70 -9.51
C VAL A 97 -1.86 -12.37 -10.83
N ASP A 98 -2.80 -12.54 -11.74
CA ASP A 98 -2.57 -13.19 -13.04
C ASP A 98 -1.64 -12.36 -13.94
N ILE A 99 -1.85 -11.04 -13.99
CA ILE A 99 -0.97 -10.11 -14.69
C ILE A 99 0.45 -10.20 -14.11
N LEU A 100 0.60 -10.16 -12.78
CA LEU A 100 1.93 -10.23 -12.14
C LEU A 100 2.61 -11.57 -12.41
N SER A 101 1.87 -12.67 -12.33
CA SER A 101 2.39 -14.01 -12.60
C SER A 101 2.93 -14.13 -14.02
N GLU A 102 2.19 -13.60 -15.00
CA GLU A 102 2.63 -13.61 -16.40
C GLU A 102 3.88 -12.74 -16.62
N ARG A 103 3.96 -11.58 -15.96
CA ARG A 103 5.13 -10.69 -16.06
C ARG A 103 6.38 -11.32 -15.43
N VAL A 104 6.23 -11.97 -14.26
CA VAL A 104 7.32 -12.68 -13.59
C VAL A 104 7.83 -13.84 -14.46
N LYS A 105 6.94 -14.66 -15.05
CA LYS A 105 7.32 -15.75 -15.97
C LYS A 105 8.13 -15.27 -17.19
N ARG A 106 7.91 -14.03 -17.62
CA ARG A 106 8.64 -13.38 -18.73
C ARG A 106 9.86 -12.57 -18.27
N SER A 107 10.18 -12.61 -16.97
CA SER A 107 11.22 -11.79 -16.34
C SER A 107 11.04 -10.27 -16.57
N ASP A 108 9.80 -9.82 -16.81
CA ASP A 108 9.43 -8.41 -17.02
C ASP A 108 9.16 -7.71 -15.67
N TYR A 109 10.17 -7.66 -14.81
CA TYR A 109 10.02 -7.15 -13.44
C TYR A 109 9.76 -5.65 -13.35
N LYS A 110 10.20 -4.89 -14.36
CA LYS A 110 9.88 -3.47 -14.47
C LYS A 110 8.37 -3.30 -14.57
N SER A 111 7.72 -4.04 -15.47
CA SER A 111 6.26 -3.99 -15.61
C SER A 111 5.55 -4.65 -14.44
N ALA A 112 6.06 -5.76 -13.89
CA ALA A 112 5.49 -6.38 -12.70
C ALA A 112 5.47 -5.39 -11.51
N THR A 113 6.58 -4.69 -11.29
CA THR A 113 6.69 -3.67 -10.24
C THR A 113 5.66 -2.56 -10.39
N MET A 114 5.39 -2.11 -11.63
CA MET A 114 4.36 -1.09 -11.89
C MET A 114 2.94 -1.61 -11.61
N ASN A 115 2.67 -2.89 -11.90
CA ASN A 115 1.36 -3.52 -11.72
C ASN A 115 1.04 -3.87 -10.25
N CYS A 116 2.04 -3.94 -9.36
CA CYS A 116 1.80 -4.09 -7.92
C CYS A 116 0.86 -3.04 -7.32
N SER A 117 0.78 -1.84 -7.93
CA SER A 117 -0.16 -0.79 -7.52
C SER A 117 -1.64 -1.17 -7.74
N GLY A 118 -1.94 -2.17 -8.57
CA GLY A 118 -3.29 -2.63 -8.86
C GLY A 118 -4.03 -3.16 -7.63
N PHE A 119 -3.33 -3.85 -6.72
CA PHE A 119 -3.94 -4.33 -5.48
C PHE A 119 -4.48 -3.18 -4.63
N CYS A 120 -3.62 -2.24 -4.27
CA CYS A 120 -4.01 -1.12 -3.42
C CYS A 120 -5.03 -0.19 -4.10
N LYS A 121 -5.00 -0.06 -5.44
CA LYS A 121 -6.08 0.63 -6.17
C LYS A 121 -7.44 -0.05 -5.97
N THR A 122 -7.46 -1.37 -5.88
CA THR A 122 -8.68 -2.15 -5.66
C THR A 122 -9.19 -1.96 -4.23
N PHE A 123 -8.33 -2.06 -3.21
CA PHE A 123 -8.69 -1.74 -1.82
C PHE A 123 -9.23 -0.33 -1.67
N ASN A 124 -8.52 0.68 -2.21
CA ASN A 124 -8.96 2.06 -2.16
C ASN A 124 -10.34 2.24 -2.79
N LYS A 125 -10.59 1.63 -3.95
CA LYS A 125 -11.89 1.72 -4.63
C LYS A 125 -12.99 1.13 -3.75
N MET A 126 -12.74 -0.04 -3.18
CA MET A 126 -13.65 -0.72 -2.26
C MET A 126 -13.94 0.15 -1.03
N HIS A 127 -12.93 0.70 -0.37
CA HIS A 127 -13.13 1.49 0.84
C HIS A 127 -13.71 2.89 0.58
N ILE A 128 -13.36 3.54 -0.54
CA ILE A 128 -13.94 4.83 -0.94
C ILE A 128 -15.44 4.70 -1.16
N ILE A 129 -15.87 3.71 -1.94
CA ILE A 129 -17.28 3.54 -2.30
C ILE A 129 -18.14 3.24 -1.08
N ASN A 130 -17.57 2.54 -0.10
CA ASN A 130 -18.28 2.09 1.11
C ASN A 130 -18.05 2.98 2.34
N GLY A 131 -17.29 4.08 2.19
CA GLY A 131 -17.03 5.02 3.29
C GLY A 131 -16.16 4.46 4.41
N THR A 132 -15.36 3.42 4.13
CA THR A 132 -14.52 2.70 5.09
C THR A 132 -13.03 3.04 4.96
N LEU A 133 -12.70 4.16 4.32
CA LEU A 133 -11.32 4.63 4.15
C LEU A 133 -10.57 4.72 5.48
N ASP A 134 -9.45 4.01 5.56
CA ASP A 134 -8.57 3.99 6.73
C ASP A 134 -7.25 4.76 6.50
N LEU A 135 -6.35 4.70 7.48
CA LEU A 135 -5.02 5.34 7.39
C LEU A 135 -4.13 4.69 6.32
N THR A 136 -4.21 3.38 6.15
CA THR A 136 -3.41 2.63 5.17
C THR A 136 -3.77 3.06 3.76
N ASP A 137 -5.06 3.14 3.45
CA ASP A 137 -5.57 3.54 2.14
C ASP A 137 -5.05 4.92 1.75
N VAL A 138 -5.22 5.90 2.64
CA VAL A 138 -4.84 7.29 2.36
C VAL A 138 -3.33 7.46 2.30
N MET A 139 -2.56 6.72 3.10
CA MET A 139 -1.09 6.68 3.01
C MET A 139 -0.64 6.13 1.66
N PHE A 140 -1.26 5.05 1.19
CA PHE A 140 -0.96 4.51 -0.14
C PHE A 140 -1.37 5.47 -1.26
N MET A 141 -2.57 6.06 -1.20
CA MET A 141 -3.03 7.06 -2.17
C MET A 141 -2.03 8.21 -2.26
N TRP A 142 -1.53 8.68 -1.12
CA TRP A 142 -0.55 9.75 -1.04
C TRP A 142 0.77 9.37 -1.70
N TYR A 143 1.34 8.22 -1.35
CA TYR A 143 2.56 7.71 -1.96
C TYR A 143 2.43 7.49 -3.47
N SER A 144 1.30 6.93 -3.91
CA SER A 144 1.00 6.68 -5.32
C SER A 144 0.97 7.98 -6.12
N GLN A 145 0.33 9.03 -5.60
CA GLN A 145 0.28 10.32 -6.29
C GLN A 145 1.61 11.07 -6.30
N ILE A 146 2.40 10.99 -5.22
CA ILE A 146 3.77 11.51 -5.18
C ILE A 146 4.62 10.77 -6.23
N SER A 147 4.55 9.44 -6.25
CA SER A 147 5.30 8.61 -7.20
C SER A 147 4.91 8.93 -8.64
N MET A 148 3.62 9.00 -8.96
CA MET A 148 3.12 9.35 -10.30
C MET A 148 3.60 10.73 -10.76
N THR A 149 3.55 11.71 -9.86
CA THR A 149 4.04 13.07 -10.15
C THR A 149 5.54 13.05 -10.46
N ASN A 150 6.34 12.28 -9.71
CA ASN A 150 7.77 12.14 -10.01
C ASN A 150 8.06 11.33 -11.27
N PHE A 151 7.24 10.34 -11.62
CA PHE A 151 7.34 9.66 -12.91
C PHE A 151 7.14 10.65 -14.07
N MET A 152 6.17 11.55 -13.96
CA MET A 152 5.97 12.61 -14.95
C MET A 152 7.18 13.55 -15.04
N ILE A 153 7.74 13.97 -13.89
CA ILE A 153 8.96 14.78 -13.84
C ILE A 153 10.14 14.08 -14.52
N ASN A 154 10.37 12.80 -14.20
CA ASN A 154 11.45 12.01 -14.76
C ASN A 154 11.29 11.78 -16.27
N ALA A 155 10.05 11.72 -16.76
CA ALA A 155 9.74 11.62 -18.17
C ALA A 155 9.78 12.98 -18.92
N GLY A 156 10.15 14.08 -18.26
CA GLY A 156 10.15 15.42 -18.84
C GLY A 156 8.75 16.04 -19.01
N ASN A 157 7.68 15.37 -18.57
CA ASN A 157 6.32 15.88 -18.59
C ASN A 157 6.05 16.80 -17.37
N THR A 158 6.76 17.92 -17.32
CA THR A 158 6.70 18.88 -16.21
C THR A 158 5.32 19.55 -16.10
N LYS A 159 4.67 19.86 -17.23
CA LYS A 159 3.29 20.39 -17.25
C LYS A 159 2.31 19.42 -16.60
N GLY A 160 2.38 18.13 -16.94
CA GLY A 160 1.58 17.08 -16.34
C GLY A 160 1.84 16.96 -14.84
N ALA A 161 3.11 17.03 -14.42
CA ALA A 161 3.48 17.01 -13.00
C ALA A 161 2.88 18.19 -12.21
N THR A 162 2.97 19.41 -12.75
CA THR A 162 2.39 20.63 -12.13
C THR A 162 0.86 20.58 -12.06
N MET A 163 0.20 19.89 -12.99
CA MET A 163 -1.24 19.64 -12.89
C MET A 163 -1.54 18.56 -11.84
N ASN A 164 -0.78 17.47 -11.80
CA ASN A 164 -1.03 16.35 -10.91
C ASN A 164 -0.77 16.71 -9.44
N VAL A 165 0.26 17.52 -9.15
CA VAL A 165 0.62 17.93 -7.78
C VAL A 165 -0.52 18.68 -7.07
N LYS A 166 -1.43 19.33 -7.81
CA LYS A 166 -2.59 20.04 -7.24
C LYS A 166 -3.57 19.13 -6.49
N LYS A 167 -3.56 17.82 -6.79
CA LYS A 167 -4.43 16.82 -6.13
C LYS A 167 -3.88 16.39 -4.77
N ILE A 168 -2.57 16.52 -4.56
CA ILE A 168 -1.87 15.94 -3.42
C ILE A 168 -2.23 16.59 -2.08
N PRO A 169 -2.42 17.92 -1.96
CA PRO A 169 -2.83 18.54 -0.70
C PRO A 169 -4.16 18.03 -0.14
N ALA A 170 -5.10 17.63 -1.01
CA ALA A 170 -6.36 17.04 -0.55
C ALA A 170 -6.14 15.66 0.07
N ILE A 171 -5.33 14.82 -0.58
CA ILE A 171 -5.00 13.48 -0.09
C ILE A 171 -4.17 13.57 1.20
N TYR A 172 -3.22 14.50 1.27
CA TYR A 172 -2.43 14.74 2.48
C TYR A 172 -3.31 15.12 3.68
N ARG A 173 -4.35 15.95 3.49
CA ARG A 173 -5.31 16.24 4.56
C ARG A 173 -6.02 14.98 5.05
N MET A 174 -6.42 14.09 4.15
CA MET A 174 -7.01 12.80 4.53
C MET A 174 -6.04 11.94 5.35
N VAL A 175 -4.74 11.95 5.01
CA VAL A 175 -3.70 11.28 5.81
C VAL A 175 -3.64 11.84 7.23
N ILE A 176 -3.64 13.17 7.38
CA ILE A 176 -3.60 13.83 8.68
C ILE A 176 -4.86 13.53 9.50
N ASP A 177 -6.03 13.58 8.88
CA ASP A 177 -7.29 13.27 9.54
C ASP A 177 -7.31 11.83 10.05
N GLN A 178 -6.90 10.86 9.23
CA GLN A 178 -6.85 9.44 9.62
C GLN A 178 -5.76 9.15 10.65
N LYS A 179 -4.60 9.81 10.55
CA LYS A 179 -3.52 9.72 11.54
C LYS A 179 -4.03 10.18 12.91
N ASN A 180 -4.73 11.31 12.95
CA ASN A 180 -5.28 11.86 14.20
C ASN A 180 -6.38 10.96 14.79
N LYS A 181 -7.18 10.29 13.94
CA LYS A 181 -8.15 9.29 14.39
C LYS A 181 -7.49 8.03 14.97
N LYS A 182 -6.47 7.47 14.29
CA LYS A 182 -5.76 6.27 14.76
C LYS A 182 -4.97 6.53 16.05
N ASN A 183 -4.47 7.76 16.23
CA ASN A 183 -3.76 8.23 17.43
C ASN A 183 -2.71 7.24 17.97
N CYS A 184 -1.77 6.83 17.11
CA CYS A 184 -0.71 5.87 17.45
C CYS A 184 0.65 6.58 17.59
N ASP A 185 1.26 6.51 18.78
CA ASP A 185 2.53 7.19 19.09
C ASP A 185 3.69 6.71 18.23
N GLU A 186 3.80 5.41 17.98
CA GLU A 186 4.87 4.85 17.15
C GLU A 186 4.75 5.32 15.70
N PHE A 187 3.53 5.30 15.15
CA PHE A 187 3.25 5.84 13.83
C PHE A 187 3.57 7.35 13.78
N ASN A 188 3.10 8.12 14.76
CA ASN A 188 3.29 9.57 14.84
C ASN A 188 4.78 9.95 14.79
N LYS A 189 5.62 9.28 15.59
CA LYS A 189 7.06 9.52 15.63
C LYS A 189 7.73 9.28 14.27
N GLN A 190 7.38 8.19 13.59
CA GLN A 190 7.97 7.89 12.29
C GLN A 190 7.42 8.81 11.18
N PHE A 191 6.17 9.22 11.29
CA PHE A 191 5.48 10.09 10.33
C PHE A 191 6.13 11.48 10.23
N GLU A 192 6.64 12.06 11.32
CA GLU A 192 7.29 13.38 11.32
C GLU A 192 8.41 13.50 10.27
N SER A 193 9.27 12.49 10.19
CA SER A 193 10.37 12.45 9.22
C SER A 193 9.87 12.39 7.76
N LEU A 194 8.78 11.64 7.55
CA LEU A 194 8.16 11.46 6.25
C LEU A 194 7.44 12.75 5.81
N ASP A 195 6.71 13.40 6.73
CA ASP A 195 6.05 14.68 6.49
C ASP A 195 7.06 15.76 6.11
N LYS A 196 8.15 15.90 6.87
CA LYS A 196 9.21 16.87 6.53
C LYS A 196 9.71 16.69 5.11
N THR A 197 9.95 15.45 4.70
CA THR A 197 10.40 15.13 3.34
C THR A 197 9.34 15.46 2.29
N TYR A 198 8.06 15.21 2.60
CA TYR A 198 6.96 15.62 1.74
C TYR A 198 6.85 17.15 1.60
N GLN A 199 6.96 17.91 2.69
CA GLN A 199 6.87 19.38 2.63
C GLN A 199 7.96 19.98 1.73
N LEU A 200 9.19 19.44 1.83
CA LEU A 200 10.29 19.81 0.93
C LEU A 200 9.97 19.43 -0.51
N TRP A 201 9.49 18.20 -0.74
CA TRP A 201 9.13 17.72 -2.06
C TRP A 201 8.03 18.56 -2.74
N ILE A 202 6.91 18.81 -2.05
CA ILE A 202 5.78 19.54 -2.63
C ILE A 202 6.14 21.01 -2.89
N THR A 203 6.99 21.61 -2.04
CA THR A 203 7.52 22.95 -2.27
C THR A 203 8.37 22.98 -3.54
N ALA A 204 9.30 22.04 -3.69
CA ALA A 204 10.15 21.94 -4.88
C ALA A 204 9.35 21.76 -6.18
N VAL A 205 8.30 20.92 -6.18
CA VAL A 205 7.42 20.77 -7.35
C VAL A 205 6.66 22.06 -7.66
N LYS A 206 6.12 22.75 -6.63
CA LYS A 206 5.36 24.00 -6.81
C LYS A 206 6.23 25.17 -7.30
N THR A 207 7.50 25.20 -6.93
CA THR A 207 8.46 26.22 -7.38
C THR A 207 9.20 25.82 -8.66
N ASN A 208 8.77 24.72 -9.32
CA ASN A 208 9.40 24.15 -10.51
C ASN A 208 10.89 23.77 -10.33
N ASN A 209 11.34 23.58 -9.08
CA ASN A 209 12.66 23.04 -8.78
C ASN A 209 12.63 21.50 -8.90
N PHE A 210 12.60 21.01 -10.14
CA PHE A 210 12.42 19.59 -10.41
C PHE A 210 13.61 18.70 -10.03
N GLU A 211 14.82 19.23 -9.99
CA GLU A 211 15.99 18.48 -9.50
C GLU A 211 15.88 18.20 -8.00
N GLU A 212 15.51 19.22 -7.21
CA GLU A 212 15.25 19.01 -5.78
C GLU A 212 14.03 18.12 -5.55
N ALA A 213 12.98 18.24 -6.37
CA ALA A 213 11.83 17.35 -6.30
C ALA A 213 12.23 15.87 -6.51
N LYS A 214 13.07 15.56 -7.50
CA LYS A 214 13.57 14.19 -7.73
C LYS A 214 14.38 13.67 -6.53
N LYS A 215 15.22 14.52 -5.93
CA LYS A 215 16.00 14.18 -4.74
C LYS A 215 15.11 13.85 -3.55
N GLN A 216 14.17 14.74 -3.23
CA GLN A 216 13.25 14.55 -2.10
C GLN A 216 12.30 13.37 -2.31
N ALA A 217 11.89 13.11 -3.54
CA ALA A 217 11.10 11.92 -3.90
C ALA A 217 11.81 10.61 -3.56
N LYS A 218 13.13 10.54 -3.81
CA LYS A 218 13.94 9.37 -3.50
C LYS A 218 14.04 9.15 -2.00
N VAL A 219 14.22 10.23 -1.23
CA VAL A 219 14.25 10.18 0.25
C VAL A 219 12.88 9.73 0.79
N PHE A 220 11.80 10.34 0.30
CA PHE A 220 10.43 10.00 0.68
C PHE A 220 10.13 8.52 0.40
N GLY A 221 10.47 8.04 -0.80
CA GLY A 221 10.23 6.66 -1.19
C GLY A 221 11.05 5.63 -0.42
N ALA A 222 12.21 6.00 0.11
CA ALA A 222 13.01 5.14 0.99
C ALA A 222 12.45 5.07 2.41
N ALA A 223 11.91 6.18 2.93
CA ALA A 223 11.32 6.24 4.27
C ALA A 223 9.90 5.65 4.34
N PHE A 224 9.11 5.81 3.27
CA PHE A 224 7.70 5.44 3.24
C PHE A 224 7.40 4.00 3.70
N PRO A 225 8.11 2.93 3.25
CA PRO A 225 7.78 1.56 3.63
C PRO A 225 7.81 1.30 5.14
N MET A 226 8.69 1.97 5.88
CA MET A 226 8.79 1.83 7.33
C MET A 226 7.56 2.42 8.02
N VAL A 227 7.17 3.64 7.64
CA VAL A 227 5.98 4.32 8.20
C VAL A 227 4.69 3.60 7.79
N PHE A 228 4.60 3.18 6.52
CA PHE A 228 3.43 2.48 5.98
C PHE A 228 3.17 1.14 6.67
N LYS A 229 4.22 0.41 7.08
CA LYS A 229 4.03 -0.83 7.84
C LYS A 229 3.26 -0.60 9.14
N ASN A 230 3.44 0.57 9.77
CA ASN A 230 2.76 0.96 11.00
C ASN A 230 1.39 1.62 10.75
N SER A 231 0.99 1.84 9.49
CA SER A 231 -0.40 2.19 9.17
C SER A 231 -1.33 1.00 9.06
N LEU A 232 -0.78 -0.20 8.76
CA LEU A 232 -1.51 -1.48 8.71
C LEU A 232 -2.17 -1.86 10.05
#